data_AF-A0A381WSC1-F1
#
_entry.id   AF-A0A381WSC1-F1
#
_cell.length_a   1.000
_cell.length_b   1.000
_cell.length_c   1.000
_cell.angle_alpha   90.00
_cell.angle_beta   90.00
_cell.angle_gamma   90.00
#
_symmetry.space_group_name_H-M   'P 1'
#
loop_
_entity.id
_entity.type
_entity.pdbx_description
1 polymer ?
#
loop_
_entity_poly.entity_id
_entity_poly.type
_entity_poly.pdbx_seq_one_letter_code
_entity_poly.pdbx_strand_id
1 'polypeptide(L)' 'MLSQAGIPILQIDAFADEPFTGNPAAVCLPDVEPPAGWMQQVAAEMNLSE' A
#
# COMPACT_ATOMS: atom_id res chain seq x y z
N MET A 1 26.05 -5.59 -1.48
CA MET A 1 24.76 -5.54 -2.19
C MET A 1 23.70 -5.69 -1.12
N LEU A 2 23.03 -4.60 -0.73
CA LEU A 2 21.81 -4.73 0.06
C LEU A 2 20.81 -5.46 -0.84
N SER A 3 20.30 -6.59 -0.39
CA SER A 3 19.27 -7.36 -1.09
C SER A 3 18.12 -6.43 -1.46
N GLN A 4 17.70 -6.42 -2.72
CA GLN A 4 16.44 -5.83 -3.15
C GLN A 4 15.29 -6.67 -2.57
N ALA A 5 15.06 -6.58 -1.26
CA ALA A 5 13.82 -7.04 -0.69
C ALA A 5 12.74 -6.06 -1.15
N GLY A 6 11.71 -6.57 -1.83
CA GLY A 6 10.56 -5.75 -2.23
C GLY A 6 9.86 -5.18 -0.98
N ILE A 7 9.24 -4.01 -1.12
CA ILE A 7 8.42 -3.44 -0.04
C ILE A 7 7.13 -4.26 0.03
N PRO A 8 6.79 -4.87 1.18
CA PRO A 8 5.54 -5.60 1.31
C PRO A 8 4.36 -4.62 1.21
N ILE A 9 3.34 -5.04 0.45
CA ILE A 9 2.07 -4.34 0.31
C ILE A 9 0.98 -5.26 0.84
N LEU A 10 0.20 -4.75 1.80
CA LEU A 10 -0.96 -5.43 2.37
C LEU A 10 -2.22 -4.73 1.85
N GLN A 11 -3.20 -5.50 1.39
CA GLN A 11 -4.53 -4.97 1.13
C GLN A 11 -5.40 -5.19 2.35
N ILE A 12 -5.91 -4.10 2.92
CA ILE A 12 -6.73 -4.11 4.13
C ILE A 12 -8.09 -3.49 3.79
N ASP A 13 -9.15 -4.23 4.06
CA ASP A 13 -10.50 -3.71 4.02
C ASP A 13 -10.77 -2.93 5.32
N ALA A 14 -10.71 -1.61 5.25
CA ALA A 14 -10.95 -0.73 6.40
C ALA A 14 -12.45 -0.64 6.71
N PHE A 15 -12.78 -0.50 8.00
CA PHE A 15 -14.17 -0.46 8.49
C PHE A 15 -14.98 -1.72 8.12
N ALA A 16 -14.32 -2.87 8.11
CA ALA A 16 -14.87 -4.16 7.72
C ALA A 16 -14.62 -5.23 8.80
N ASP A 17 -15.62 -6.09 9.03
CA ASP A 17 -15.48 -7.29 9.87
C ASP A 17 -15.31 -8.58 9.02
N GLU A 18 -15.46 -8.47 7.70
CA GLU A 18 -15.34 -9.58 6.74
C GLU A 18 -14.70 -9.10 5.41
N PRO A 19 -13.97 -9.98 4.69
CA PRO A 19 -13.32 -9.62 3.43
C PRO A 19 -14.30 -9.10 2.37
N PHE A 20 -13.81 -8.20 1.51
CA PHE A 20 -14.56 -7.58 0.41
C PHE A 20 -15.72 -6.68 0.88
N THR A 21 -15.67 -6.19 2.12
CA THR A 21 -16.58 -5.18 2.66
C THR A 21 -15.80 -3.93 3.07
N GLY A 22 -16.49 -2.82 3.38
CA GLY A 22 -15.80 -1.59 3.79
C GLY A 22 -15.03 -0.90 2.65
N ASN A 23 -13.90 -0.25 2.98
CA ASN A 23 -13.05 0.47 2.03
C ASN A 23 -11.69 -0.24 1.87
N PRO A 24 -11.40 -0.82 0.70
CA PRO A 24 -10.09 -1.43 0.45
C PRO A 24 -9.01 -0.36 0.39
N ALA A 25 -7.94 -0.55 1.15
CA ALA A 25 -6.76 0.31 1.17
C ALA A 25 -5.48 -0.52 1.02
N ALA A 26 -4.52 0.01 0.26
CA ALA A 26 -3.18 -0.57 0.14
C ALA A 26 -2.26 0.05 1.18
N VAL A 27 -1.62 -0.79 1.99
CA VAL A 27 -0.68 -0.37 3.05
C VAL A 27 0.71 -0.88 2.71
N CYS A 28 1.64 0.05 2.48
CA CYS A 28 3.06 -0.24 2.31
C CYS A 28 3.80 -0.05 3.64
N LEU A 29 4.77 -0.94 3.95
CA LEU A 29 5.60 -0.84 5.15
C LEU A 29 7.09 -0.69 4.79
N PRO A 30 7.53 0.49 4.30
CA PRO A 30 8.92 0.73 3.97
C PRO A 30 9.77 1.03 5.23
N ASP A 31 11.07 0.67 5.19
CA ASP A 31 12.00 0.97 6.29
C ASP A 31 12.27 2.48 6.46
N VAL A 32 12.10 3.24 5.37
CA VAL A 32 12.29 4.69 5.31
C VAL A 32 11.17 5.34 4.51
N GLU A 33 10.84 6.59 4.84
CA GLU A 33 9.85 7.39 4.10
C GLU A 33 10.27 7.49 2.61
N PRO A 34 9.46 6.98 1.68
CA PRO A 34 9.76 7.09 0.26
C PRO A 34 9.46 8.49 -0.28
N PRO A 35 10.04 8.88 -1.44
CA PRO A 35 9.73 10.17 -2.05
C PRO A 35 8.24 10.29 -2.42
N ALA A 36 7.66 11.49 -2.24
CA ALA A 36 6.25 11.73 -2.54
C ALA A 36 5.83 11.35 -3.98
N GLY A 37 6.70 11.59 -4.97
CA GLY A 37 6.43 11.19 -6.35
C GLY A 37 6.35 9.67 -6.56
N TRP A 38 7.09 8.90 -5.77
CA TRP A 38 6.98 7.44 -5.76
C TRP A 38 5.67 6.99 -5.10
N MET A 39 5.33 7.59 -3.95
CA MET A 39 4.07 7.29 -3.25
C MET A 39 2.86 7.53 -4.16
N GLN A 40 2.86 8.63 -4.91
CA GLN A 40 1.80 8.93 -5.88
C GLN A 40 1.70 7.90 -7.02
N GLN A 41 2.84 7.38 -7.50
CA GLN A 41 2.86 6.34 -8.54
C GLN A 41 2.32 5.02 -8.01
N VAL A 42 2.68 4.65 -6.78
CA VAL A 42 2.15 3.44 -6.14
C VAL A 42 0.64 3.56 -5.91
N ALA A 43 0.16 4.69 -5.39
CA ALA A 43 -1.27 4.95 -5.22
C ALA A 43 -2.02 4.81 -6.55
N ALA A 44 -1.47 5.38 -7.64
CA ALA A 44 -2.06 5.26 -8.98
C ALA A 44 -2.07 3.82 -9.51
N GLU A 45 -1.03 3.02 -9.23
CA GLU A 45 -0.97 1.61 -9.62
C GLU A 45 -1.99 0.76 -8.84
N MET A 46 -2.14 1.01 -7.54
CA MET A 46 -3.10 0.29 -6.70
C MET A 46 -4.55 0.67 -7.02
N ASN A 47 -4.78 1.90 -7.49
CA ASN A 47 -6.07 2.40 -7.95
C ASN A 47 -7.20 2.18 -6.93
N LEU A 48 -6.90 2.50 -5.67
CA LEU A 48 -7.84 2.53 -4.55
C LEU A 48 -8.19 3.99 -4.21
N SER A 49 -8.98 4.21 -3.15
CA SER A 49 -9.47 5.55 -2.81
C SER A 49 -8.36 6.52 -2.35
N GLU A 50 -7.25 5.98 -1.86
CA GLU A 50 -6.09 6.71 -1.32
C GLU A 50 -4.94 6.90 -2.33
#